data_AF-A0A7C1DLQ7-F1
#
_entry.id   AF-A0A7C1DLQ7-F1
#
_cell.length_a   1.000
_cell.length_b   1.000
_cell.length_c   1.000
_cell.angle_alpha   90.00
_cell.angle_beta   90.00
_cell.angle_gamma   90.00
#
_symmetry.space_group_name_H-M   'P 1'
#
loop_
_entity.id
_entity.type
_entity.pdbx_description
1 polymer ?
#
loop_
_entity_poly.entity_id
_entity_poly.type
_entity_poly.pdbx_seq_one_letter_code
_entity_poly.pdbx_strand_id
1 'polypeptide(L)'
;MKNRRLYSEELKSEATKLITEQGLTYEEAGRQLSIPKGTIARWISEAKKQPAVPGTPSQKRNGEDVKLFEQRNQTIQKAKEKNPLRWGSRKVRSWKPCNTVVLNPGKKVRADQNPYE
;
A
#
# COMPACT_ATOMS: atom_id res chain seq x y z
N MET A 1 4.49 -28.25 -2.23
CA MET A 1 4.23 -26.80 -2.38
C MET A 1 2.99 -26.44 -1.58
N LYS A 2 3.01 -25.39 -0.75
CA LYS A 2 1.80 -24.99 0.02
C LYS A 2 0.82 -24.30 -0.93
N ASN A 3 -0.33 -24.93 -1.19
CA ASN A 3 -1.43 -24.32 -1.92
C ASN A 3 -1.95 -23.12 -1.14
N ARG A 4 -1.72 -21.91 -1.66
CA ARG A 4 -2.34 -20.70 -1.10
C ARG A 4 -3.80 -20.73 -1.50
N ARG A 5 -4.69 -20.77 -0.51
CA ARG A 5 -6.12 -20.53 -0.73
C ARG A 5 -6.26 -19.15 -1.39
N LEU A 6 -6.82 -19.15 -2.59
CA LEU A 6 -7.21 -17.94 -3.31
C LEU A 6 -8.59 -17.56 -2.77
N TYR A 7 -8.67 -16.41 -2.12
CA TYR A 7 -9.92 -15.86 -1.62
C TYR A 7 -10.41 -14.79 -2.60
N SER A 8 -11.72 -14.71 -2.83
CA SER A 8 -12.30 -13.68 -3.69
C SER A 8 -12.10 -12.28 -3.10
N GLU A 9 -12.07 -11.26 -3.96
CA GLU A 9 -11.98 -9.88 -3.51
C GLU A 9 -13.24 -9.44 -2.73
N GLU A 10 -14.41 -10.00 -3.07
CA GLU A 10 -15.67 -9.79 -2.33
C GLU A 10 -15.56 -10.23 -0.87
N LEU A 11 -14.94 -11.39 -0.63
CA LEU A 11 -14.75 -11.91 0.72
C LEU A 11 -13.81 -11.02 1.55
N LYS A 12 -12.80 -10.42 0.90
CA LYS A 12 -11.89 -9.47 1.55
C LYS A 12 -12.61 -8.16 1.88
N SER A 13 -13.42 -7.64 0.96
CA SER A 13 -14.16 -6.39 1.17
C SER A 13 -15.21 -6.56 2.27
N GLU A 14 -15.92 -7.68 2.29
CA GLU A 14 -16.87 -8.02 3.35
C GLU A 14 -16.19 -8.09 4.72
N ALA A 15 -15.05 -8.80 4.82
CA ALA A 15 -14.26 -8.86 6.05
C ALA A 15 -13.84 -7.47 6.56
N THR A 16 -13.44 -6.57 5.66
CA THR A 16 -13.11 -5.20 6.06
C THR A 16 -14.34 -4.44 6.55
N LYS A 17 -15.49 -4.62 5.89
CA LYS A 17 -16.76 -3.96 6.22
C LYS A 17 -17.29 -4.34 7.60
N LEU A 18 -17.25 -5.63 7.94
CA LEU A 18 -17.66 -6.13 9.26
C LEU A 18 -16.89 -5.44 10.39
N ILE A 19 -15.60 -5.22 10.21
CA ILE A 19 -14.74 -4.65 11.25
C ILE A 19 -14.87 -3.12 11.30
N THR A 20 -14.94 -2.45 10.14
CA THR A 20 -15.00 -0.98 10.09
C THR A 20 -16.39 -0.41 10.35
N GLU A 21 -17.44 -1.04 9.84
CA GLU A 21 -18.82 -0.53 9.94
C GLU A 21 -19.58 -1.14 11.11
N GLN A 22 -19.43 -2.44 11.35
CA GLN A 22 -20.17 -3.14 12.39
C GLN A 22 -19.39 -3.26 13.71
N GLY A 23 -18.14 -2.80 13.73
CA GLY A 23 -17.30 -2.79 14.94
C GLY A 23 -16.94 -4.19 15.46
N LEU A 24 -17.09 -5.22 14.64
CA LEU A 24 -16.78 -6.60 15.00
C LEU A 24 -15.28 -6.76 15.27
N THR A 25 -14.96 -7.67 16.18
CA THR A 25 -13.57 -8.08 16.40
C THR A 25 -13.10 -8.99 15.26
N TYR A 26 -11.77 -9.08 15.09
CA TYR A 26 -11.15 -9.99 14.11
C TYR A 26 -11.59 -11.45 14.26
N GLU A 27 -11.92 -11.88 15.48
CA GLU A 27 -12.37 -13.25 15.76
C GLU A 27 -13.81 -13.48 15.36
N GLU A 28 -14.70 -12.52 15.61
CA GLU A 28 -16.11 -12.62 15.23
C GLU A 28 -16.27 -12.59 13.71
N ALA A 29 -15.57 -11.67 13.03
CA ALA A 29 -15.51 -11.64 11.57
C ALA A 29 -14.95 -12.95 10.98
N GLY A 30 -13.94 -13.54 11.65
CA GLY A 30 -13.39 -14.84 11.26
C GLY A 30 -14.38 -16.00 11.43
N ARG A 31 -15.16 -16.01 12.51
CA ARG A 31 -16.22 -17.00 12.73
C ARG A 31 -17.34 -16.87 11.68
N GLN A 32 -17.76 -15.64 11.39
CA GLN A 32 -18.85 -15.36 10.44
C GLN A 32 -18.50 -15.80 9.01
N LEU A 33 -17.28 -15.53 8.57
CA LEU A 33 -16.83 -15.86 7.21
C LEU A 33 -16.17 -17.24 7.10
N SER A 34 -16.07 -17.99 8.21
CA SER A 34 -15.31 -19.26 8.29
C SER A 34 -13.84 -19.12 7.87
N ILE A 35 -13.22 -18.00 8.23
CA ILE A 35 -11.84 -17.64 7.88
C ILE A 35 -11.00 -17.52 9.16
N PRO A 36 -9.78 -18.10 9.21
CA PRO A 36 -8.91 -17.93 10.36
C PRO A 36 -8.60 -16.45 10.65
N LYS A 37 -8.66 -16.06 11.93
CA LYS A 37 -8.33 -14.70 12.43
C LYS A 37 -7.06 -14.10 11.79
N GLY A 38 -6.00 -14.90 11.66
CA GLY A 38 -4.73 -14.47 11.09
C GLY A 38 -4.84 -14.02 9.62
N THR A 39 -5.75 -14.62 8.85
CA THR A 39 -6.03 -14.23 7.46
C THR A 39 -6.73 -12.88 7.41
N ILE A 40 -7.74 -12.65 8.27
CA ILE A 40 -8.46 -11.37 8.37
C ILE A 40 -7.51 -10.24 8.80
N ALA A 41 -6.68 -10.49 9.83
CA ALA A 41 -5.68 -9.53 10.30
C ALA A 41 -4.67 -9.17 9.20
N ARG A 42 -4.25 -10.15 8.40
CA ARG A 42 -3.38 -9.94 7.25
C ARG A 42 -4.05 -9.08 6.19
N TRP A 43 -5.31 -9.35 5.81
CA TRP A 43 -6.03 -8.53 4.82
C TRP A 43 -6.18 -7.09 5.26
N ILE A 44 -6.50 -6.85 6.53
CA ILE A 44 -6.59 -5.49 7.06
C ILE A 44 -5.22 -4.81 7.07
N SER A 45 -4.16 -5.54 7.38
CA SER A 45 -2.80 -5.00 7.32
C SER A 45 -2.38 -4.68 5.89
N GLU A 46 -2.75 -5.53 4.92
CA GLU A 46 -2.53 -5.30 3.48
C GLU A 46 -3.34 -4.10 2.98
N ALA A 47 -4.62 -3.96 3.39
CA ALA A 47 -5.48 -2.83 3.05
C ALA A 47 -5.01 -1.51 3.68
N LYS A 48 -4.47 -1.56 4.90
CA LYS A 48 -3.88 -0.39 5.58
C LYS A 48 -2.49 -0.02 5.08
N LYS A 49 -1.86 -0.90 4.28
CA LYS A 49 -0.51 -0.67 3.80
C LYS A 49 -0.51 0.46 2.78
N GLN A 50 -0.26 1.67 3.28
CA GLN A 50 0.04 2.79 2.42
C GLN A 50 1.40 2.56 1.77
N PRO A 51 1.55 2.91 0.48
CA PRO A 51 2.86 2.95 -0.13
C PRO A 51 3.76 3.90 0.69
N ALA A 52 5.03 3.53 0.84
CA ALA A 52 5.98 4.41 1.52
C ALA A 52 6.00 5.75 0.77
N VAL A 53 5.77 6.84 1.50
CA VAL A 53 5.75 8.20 0.95
C VAL A 53 7.01 8.93 1.43
N PRO A 54 8.11 8.95 0.64
CA PRO A 54 9.24 9.82 0.92
C PRO A 54 8.88 11.29 0.70
N GLY A 55 9.50 12.17 1.49
CA GLY A 55 9.28 13.62 1.42
C GLY A 55 8.32 14.13 2.50
N THR A 56 8.40 15.43 2.78
CA THR A 56 7.49 16.08 3.73
C THR A 56 6.12 16.37 3.08
N PRO A 57 5.05 16.55 3.87
CA PRO A 57 3.74 16.93 3.31
C PRO A 57 3.78 18.17 2.41
N SER A 58 4.67 19.12 2.68
CA SER A 58 4.85 20.32 1.86
C SER A 58 5.47 20.01 0.50
N GLN A 59 6.49 19.15 0.46
CA GLN A 59 7.15 18.75 -0.80
C GLN A 59 6.16 18.04 -1.73
N LYS A 60 5.25 17.23 -1.17
CA LYS A 60 4.19 16.58 -1.94
C LYS A 60 3.19 17.56 -2.53
N ARG A 61 2.74 18.54 -1.74
CA ARG A 61 1.80 19.58 -2.19
C ARG A 61 2.36 20.36 -3.38
N ASN A 62 3.68 20.55 -3.39
CA ASN A 62 4.40 21.26 -4.45
C ASN A 62 4.81 20.34 -5.62
N GLY A 63 4.46 19.05 -5.60
CA GLY A 63 4.86 18.07 -6.63
C GLY A 63 6.36 17.75 -6.66
N GLU A 64 7.12 18.12 -5.63
CA GLU A 64 8.57 17.88 -5.56
C GLU A 64 8.91 16.40 -5.30
N ASP A 65 7.95 15.62 -4.82
CA ASP A 65 8.12 14.20 -4.54
C ASP A 65 8.33 13.37 -5.82
N VAL A 66 7.77 13.80 -6.95
CA VAL A 66 8.02 13.20 -8.28
C VAL A 66 9.51 13.28 -8.62
N LYS A 67 10.11 14.47 -8.47
CA LYS A 67 11.55 14.69 -8.72
C LYS A 67 12.40 13.86 -7.75
N LEU A 68 12.00 13.78 -6.48
CA LEU A 68 12.70 12.97 -5.48
C LEU A 68 12.67 11.47 -5.82
N PHE A 69 11.54 10.94 -6.30
CA PHE A 69 11.45 9.54 -6.70
C PHE A 69 12.28 9.24 -7.95
N GLU A 70 12.28 10.14 -8.92
CA GLU A 70 13.12 10.02 -10.12
C GLU A 70 14.60 9.97 -9.75
N GLN A 71 15.07 10.92 -8.93
CA GLN A 71 16.46 10.95 -8.45
C GLN A 71 16.85 9.67 -7.70
N ARG A 72 15.96 9.15 -6.84
CA ARG A 72 16.20 7.87 -6.13
C ARG A 72 16.29 6.70 -7.10
N ASN A 73 15.39 6.61 -8.07
CA ASN A 73 15.39 5.55 -9.07
C ASN A 73 16.67 5.58 -9.90
N GLN A 74 17.10 6.77 -10.34
CA GLN A 74 18.36 6.94 -11.08
C GLN A 74 19.57 6.52 -10.25
N THR A 75 19.62 6.90 -8.97
CA THR A 75 20.74 6.53 -8.07
C THR A 75 20.83 5.01 -7.91
N ILE A 76 19.69 4.36 -7.70
CA ILE A 76 19.58 2.91 -7.58
C ILE A 76 20.03 2.21 -8.87
N GLN A 77 19.63 2.74 -10.02
CA GLN A 77 20.00 2.20 -11.33
C GLN A 77 21.51 2.33 -11.59
N LYS A 78 22.08 3.52 -11.35
CA LYS A 78 23.54 3.74 -11.43
C LYS A 78 24.32 2.80 -10.50
N ALA A 79 23.82 2.58 -9.29
CA ALA A 79 24.44 1.65 -8.34
C ALA A 79 24.37 0.18 -8.79
N LYS A 80 23.31 -0.19 -9.51
CA LYS A 80 23.16 -1.52 -10.13
C LYS A 80 24.14 -1.70 -11.27
N GLU A 81 24.24 -0.71 -12.16
CA GLU A 81 25.17 -0.72 -13.30
C GLU A 81 26.63 -0.83 -12.85
N LYS A 82 27.00 -0.13 -11.77
CA LYS A 82 28.36 -0.20 -11.21
C LYS A 82 28.71 -1.58 -10.64
N ASN A 83 27.76 -2.30 -10.04
CA ASN A 83 28.03 -3.54 -9.31
C ASN A 83 26.91 -4.58 -9.51
N PRO A 84 26.72 -5.13 -10.72
CA PRO A 84 25.58 -6.00 -11.02
C PRO A 84 25.59 -7.30 -10.19
N LEU A 85 26.77 -7.86 -9.91
CA LEU A 85 26.92 -9.10 -9.12
C LEU A 85 26.32 -8.98 -7.70
N ARG A 86 26.38 -7.78 -7.08
CA ARG A 86 25.84 -7.55 -5.74
C ARG A 86 24.31 -7.61 -5.70
N TRP A 87 23.64 -7.27 -6.80
CA TRP A 87 22.18 -7.14 -6.83
C TRP A 87 21.45 -8.46 -7.09
N GLY A 88 22.16 -9.49 -7.59
CA GLY A 88 21.61 -10.80 -7.91
C GLY A 88 20.50 -10.73 -8.98
N SER A 89 19.63 -11.74 -9.02
CA SER A 89 18.54 -11.86 -10.00
C SER A 89 17.24 -11.16 -9.60
N ARG A 90 17.17 -10.56 -8.41
CA ARG A 90 15.94 -9.94 -7.90
C ARG A 90 15.65 -8.61 -8.59
N LYS A 91 14.37 -8.33 -8.79
CA LYS A 91 13.91 -7.03 -9.31
C LYS A 91 14.31 -5.91 -8.34
N VAL A 92 14.81 -4.83 -8.92
CA VAL A 92 15.17 -3.61 -8.21
C VAL A 92 13.90 -2.87 -7.80
N ARG A 93 13.84 -2.41 -6.54
CA ARG A 93 12.71 -1.63 -6.05
C ARG A 93 12.59 -0.33 -6.85
N SER A 94 11.42 -0.09 -7.41
CA SER A 94 11.07 1.18 -8.05
C SER A 94 10.18 2.00 -7.11
N TRP A 95 10.51 3.28 -6.96
CA TRP A 95 9.71 4.26 -6.24
C TRP A 95 8.77 4.93 -7.24
N LYS A 96 7.47 4.95 -6.94
CA LYS A 96 6.44 5.57 -7.76
C LYS A 96 5.65 6.58 -6.94
N PRO A 97 5.28 7.73 -7.51
CA PRO A 97 4.34 8.63 -6.86
C PRO A 97 3.01 7.94 -6.64
N CYS A 98 2.37 8.26 -5.53
CA CYS A 98 1.10 7.69 -5.15
C CYS A 98 0.08 8.80 -5.26
N ASN A 99 -0.76 8.69 -6.29
CA ASN A 99 -1.68 9.73 -6.74
C ASN A 99 -2.75 10.07 -5.70
N THR A 100 -2.92 9.25 -4.66
CA THR A 100 -3.92 9.49 -3.62
C THR A 100 -3.34 9.14 -2.26
N VAL A 101 -3.16 10.15 -1.41
CA VAL A 101 -2.85 9.95 0.01
C VAL A 101 -4.03 10.45 0.81
N VAL A 102 -4.90 9.53 1.21
CA VAL A 102 -6.00 9.81 2.12
C VAL A 102 -5.49 9.62 3.54
N LEU A 103 -5.07 10.72 4.18
CA LEU A 103 -4.62 10.72 5.58
C LEU A 103 -5.75 10.42 6.59
N ASN A 104 -7.01 10.42 6.14
CA ASN A 104 -8.17 10.04 6.95
C ASN A 104 -9.28 9.44 6.06
N PRO A 105 -9.37 8.10 5.96
CA PRO A 105 -10.32 7.42 5.08
C PRO A 105 -11.75 7.65 5.58
N GLY A 106 -12.43 8.62 5.00
CA GLY A 106 -13.78 9.05 5.42
C GLY A 106 -14.06 10.53 5.18
N LYS A 107 -13.02 11.35 4.97
CA LYS A 107 -13.17 12.75 4.57
C LYS A 107 -12.96 12.89 3.06
N LYS A 108 -13.89 13.58 2.37
CA LYS A 108 -13.73 13.94 0.96
C LYS A 108 -12.53 14.88 0.83
N VAL A 109 -11.55 14.52 0.01
CA VAL A 109 -10.45 15.42 -0.38
C VAL A 109 -11.04 16.45 -1.33
N ARG A 110 -10.73 17.73 -1.14
CA ARG A 110 -11.17 18.79 -2.06
C ARG A 110 -10.28 18.75 -3.30
N ALA A 111 -10.85 18.89 -4.50
CA ALA A 111 -10.14 18.69 -5.77
C ALA A 111 -8.95 19.67 -5.95
N ASP A 112 -9.03 20.87 -5.39
CA ASP A 112 -7.97 21.88 -5.35
C ASP A 112 -6.72 21.46 -4.55
N GLN A 113 -6.80 20.37 -3.79
CA GLN A 113 -5.70 19.85 -2.97
C GLN A 113 -5.05 18.60 -3.55
N ASN A 114 -5.48 18.12 -4.73
CA ASN A 114 -4.92 16.96 -5.40
C ASN A 114 -3.96 17.38 -6.53
N PRO A 115 -2.63 17.33 -6.33
CA PRO A 115 -1.66 17.72 -7.36
C PRO A 115 -1.44 16.67 -8.47
N TYR A 116 -2.26 15.60 -8.52
CA TYR A 116 -2.17 14.52 -9.51
C TYR A 116 -3.45 14.32 -10.33
N GLU A 117 -4.38 15.27 -10.28
CA GLU A 117 -5.50 15.41 -11.23
C GLU A 117 -5.15 16.41 -12.34
#